data_AF-A0A0C3CMZ9-F1
#
_entry.id   AF-A0A0C3CMZ9-F1
#
_cell.length_a   1.000
_cell.length_b   1.000
_cell.length_c   1.000
_cell.angle_alpha   90.00
_cell.angle_beta   90.00
_cell.angle_gamma   90.00
#
_symmetry.space_group_name_H-M   'P 1'
#
loop_
_entity.id
_entity.type
_entity.pdbx_description
1 polymer ?
#
loop_
_entity_poly.entity_id
_entity_poly.type
_entity_poly.pdbx_seq_one_letter_code
_entity_poly.pdbx_strand_id
1 'polypeptide(L)'
;MGLEQLRRKRVARMKLPPGPATISDYALVRRQLHIFERAVNKFKSDVGLWVQYIEVAKREGARALVGRITARCVCITWIRGKTC
;
A
#
# COMPACT_ATOMS: atom_id res chain seq x y z
N MET A 1 -13.66 -3.98 6.51
CA MET A 1 -13.67 -2.79 7.39
C MET A 1 -12.24 -2.50 7.80
N GLY A 2 -11.65 -1.38 7.35
CA GLY A 2 -10.25 -1.02 7.65
C GLY A 2 -10.11 -0.23 8.96
N LEU A 3 -8.94 -0.31 9.62
CA LEU A 3 -8.63 0.46 10.84
C LEU A 3 -8.81 1.98 10.67
N GLU A 4 -8.46 2.50 9.49
CA GLU A 4 -8.71 3.91 9.11
C GLU A 4 -10.20 4.27 9.16
N GLN A 5 -11.07 3.39 8.67
CA GLN A 5 -12.52 3.61 8.68
C GLN A 5 -13.08 3.62 10.11
N LEU A 6 -12.56 2.75 10.99
CA LEU A 6 -12.94 2.73 12.40
C LEU A 6 -12.48 4.00 13.12
N ARG A 7 -11.30 4.49 12.78
CA ARG A 7 -10.79 5.75 13.32
C ARG A 7 -11.62 6.94 12.88
N ARG A 8 -11.97 7.04 11.60
CA ARG A 8 -12.87 8.09 11.09
C ARG A 8 -14.22 8.07 11.81
N LYS A 9 -14.79 6.88 12.02
CA LYS A 9 -16.02 6.70 12.83
C LYS A 9 -15.83 7.13 14.28
N ARG A 10 -14.67 6.87 14.90
CA ARG A 10 -14.37 7.29 16.28
C ARG A 10 -14.22 8.81 16.39
N VAL A 11 -13.49 9.44 15.49
CA VAL A 11 -13.31 10.90 15.45
C VAL A 11 -14.65 11.59 15.24
N ALA A 12 -15.47 11.09 14.30
CA ALA A 12 -16.83 11.60 14.07
C ALA A 12 -17.73 11.51 15.31
N ARG A 13 -17.60 10.46 16.12
CA ARG A 13 -18.34 10.31 17.39
C ARG A 13 -17.86 11.26 18.49
N MET A 14 -16.55 11.49 18.59
CA MET A 14 -15.98 12.30 19.66
C MET A 14 -16.09 13.82 19.42
N LYS A 15 -16.58 14.28 18.25
CA LYS A 15 -16.74 15.70 17.88
C LYS A 15 -15.47 16.54 18.18
N LEU A 16 -14.30 15.92 18.07
CA LEU A 16 -13.03 16.59 18.29
C LEU A 16 -12.83 17.63 17.19
N PRO A 17 -12.30 18.83 17.53
CA PRO A 17 -11.97 19.81 16.51
C PRO A 17 -10.98 19.19 15.51
N PRO A 18 -11.07 19.51 14.21
CA PRO A 18 -10.11 19.03 13.21
C PRO A 18 -8.74 19.63 13.56
N GLY A 19 -7.97 18.88 14.34
CA GLY A 19 -6.59 19.23 14.67
C GLY A 19 -5.69 19.06 13.46
N PRO A 20 -4.45 19.59 13.53
CA PRO A 20 -3.46 19.37 12.49
C PRO A 20 -3.25 17.87 12.26
N ALA A 21 -2.97 17.49 11.01
CA ALA A 21 -2.68 16.11 10.64
C ALA A 21 -1.59 15.55 11.57
N THR A 22 -1.97 14.60 12.42
CA THR A 22 -1.06 14.06 13.43
C THR A 22 -0.35 12.84 12.85
N ILE A 23 0.76 12.44 13.49
CA ILE A 23 1.57 11.27 13.12
C ILE A 23 0.70 10.04 12.89
N SER A 24 -0.33 9.91 13.71
CA SER A 24 -1.26 8.82 13.67
C SER A 24 -2.01 8.74 12.33
N ASP A 25 -2.34 9.84 11.64
CA ASP A 25 -3.14 9.83 10.40
C ASP A 25 -2.39 9.18 9.23
N TYR A 26 -1.07 9.39 9.11
CA TYR A 26 -0.27 8.80 8.03
C TYR A 26 0.49 7.53 8.43
N ALA A 27 0.68 7.27 9.73
CA ALA A 27 1.45 6.11 10.19
C ALA A 27 0.82 4.77 9.80
N LEU A 28 -0.51 4.67 9.76
CA LEU A 28 -1.22 3.45 9.39
C LEU A 28 -1.02 3.10 7.91
N VAL A 29 -1.18 4.09 7.03
CA VAL A 29 -0.95 3.95 5.59
C VAL A 29 0.49 3.52 5.32
N ARG A 30 1.46 4.19 5.96
CA ARG A 30 2.88 3.87 5.82
C ARG A 30 3.18 2.45 6.28
N ARG A 31 2.59 1.99 7.39
CA ARG A 31 2.75 0.62 7.91
C ARG A 31 2.16 -0.41 6.94
N GLN A 32 0.99 -0.13 6.36
CA GLN A 32 0.37 -1.01 5.36
C GLN A 32 1.28 -1.19 4.14
N LEU A 33 1.80 -0.09 3.59
CA LEU A 33 2.74 -0.12 2.47
C LEU A 33 4.02 -0.90 2.83
N HIS A 34 4.55 -0.71 4.03
CA HIS A 34 5.74 -1.42 4.49
C HIS A 34 5.52 -2.94 4.66
N ILE A 35 4.31 -3.37 5.06
CA ILE A 35 3.96 -4.80 5.10
C ILE A 35 3.99 -5.38 3.69
N PHE A 36 3.42 -4.66 2.71
CA PHE A 36 3.45 -5.09 1.31
C PHE A 36 4.88 -5.13 0.75
N GLU A 37 5.73 -4.16 1.06
CA GLU A 37 7.15 -4.20 0.65
C GLU A 37 7.86 -5.46 1.14
N ARG A 38 7.63 -5.83 2.42
CA ARG A 38 8.19 -7.07 2.99
C ARG A 38 7.61 -8.32 2.31
N ALA A 39 6.32 -8.33 2.05
CA ALA A 39 5.65 -9.45 1.38
C ALA A 39 6.18 -9.64 -0.05
N VAL A 40 6.30 -8.55 -0.81
CA VAL A 40 6.83 -8.54 -2.18
C VAL A 40 8.30 -8.96 -2.23
N ASN A 41 9.11 -8.61 -1.23
CA ASN A 41 10.50 -9.05 -1.18
C ASN A 41 10.61 -10.57 -0.95
N LYS A 42 9.68 -11.16 -0.21
CA LYS A 42 9.65 -12.60 0.08
C LYS A 42 8.99 -13.41 -1.05
N PHE A 43 7.85 -12.94 -1.57
CA PHE A 43 7.03 -13.63 -2.57
C PHE A 43 7.09 -12.89 -3.91
N LYS A 44 8.25 -12.99 -4.60
CA LYS A 44 8.46 -12.29 -5.88
C LYS A 44 7.69 -12.91 -7.05
N SER A 45 7.22 -14.15 -6.90
CA SER A 45 6.53 -14.93 -7.95
C SER A 45 5.02 -14.69 -8.01
N ASP A 46 4.40 -14.25 -6.91
CA ASP A 46 2.94 -14.12 -6.84
C ASP A 46 2.46 -12.80 -7.44
N VAL A 47 1.99 -12.84 -8.69
CA VAL A 47 1.43 -11.67 -9.39
C VAL A 47 0.21 -11.10 -8.66
N GLY A 48 -0.62 -11.94 -8.03
CA GLY A 48 -1.79 -11.50 -7.28
C GLY A 48 -1.46 -10.53 -6.14
N LEU A 49 -0.33 -10.75 -5.44
CA LEU A 49 0.13 -9.87 -4.37
C LEU A 49 0.54 -8.48 -4.91
N TRP A 50 1.18 -8.44 -6.07
CA TRP A 50 1.55 -7.18 -6.74
C TRP A 50 0.31 -6.39 -7.16
N VAL A 51 -0.73 -7.04 -7.69
CA VAL A 51 -1.99 -6.38 -8.07
C VAL A 51 -2.67 -5.76 -6.85
N GLN A 52 -2.81 -6.50 -5.76
CA GLN A 52 -3.38 -5.98 -4.50
C GLN A 52 -2.57 -4.79 -3.97
N TYR A 53 -1.24 -4.86 -4.05
CA TYR A 53 -0.38 -3.75 -3.63
C TYR A 53 -0.59 -2.50 -4.48
N ILE A 54 -0.73 -2.65 -5.81
CA ILE A 54 -1.02 -1.55 -6.74
C ILE A 54 -2.38 -0.93 -6.45
N GLU A 55 -3.42 -1.73 -6.16
CA GLU A 55 -4.75 -1.22 -5.82
C GLU A 55 -4.74 -0.39 -4.54
N VAL A 56 -4.03 -0.85 -3.51
CA VAL A 56 -3.87 -0.10 -2.26
C VAL A 56 -3.09 1.19 -2.51
N ALA A 57 -1.99 1.14 -3.26
CA ALA A 57 -1.19 2.32 -3.59
C ALA A 57 -1.95 3.34 -4.46
N LYS A 58 -2.87 2.88 -5.32
CA LYS A 58 -3.79 3.75 -6.08
C LYS A 58 -4.80 4.45 -5.17
N ARG A 59 -5.37 3.74 -4.19
CA ARG A 59 -6.32 4.32 -3.21
C ARG A 59 -5.67 5.43 -2.37
N GLU A 60 -4.39 5.28 -2.04
CA GLU A 60 -3.63 6.25 -1.25
C GLU A 60 -3.03 7.39 -2.11
N GLY A 61 -3.20 7.37 -3.44
CA GLY A 61 -2.74 8.44 -4.33
C GLY A 61 -1.23 8.45 -4.61
N ALA A 62 -0.49 7.41 -4.21
CA ALA A 62 0.97 7.33 -4.35
C ALA A 62 1.41 6.93 -5.78
N ARG A 63 1.04 7.73 -6.80
CA ARG A 63 1.25 7.43 -8.23
C ARG A 63 2.71 7.19 -8.61
N ALA A 64 3.64 7.96 -8.04
CA ALA A 64 5.08 7.80 -8.27
C ALA A 64 5.66 6.49 -7.68
N LEU A 65 5.02 5.95 -6.64
CA LEU A 65 5.38 4.66 -6.06
C LEU A 65 4.88 3.53 -6.96
N VAL A 66 3.63 3.62 -7.42
CA VAL A 66 3.01 2.64 -8.33
C VAL A 66 3.87 2.42 -9.57
N GLY A 67 4.31 3.49 -10.24
CA GLY A 67 5.12 3.38 -11.46
C GLY A 67 6.44 2.61 -11.26
N ARG A 68 7.12 2.83 -10.12
CA ARG A 68 8.36 2.12 -9.78
C ARG A 68 8.11 0.65 -9.46
N ILE A 69 7.01 0.35 -8.77
CA ILE A 69 6.61 -1.00 -8.39
C ILE A 69 6.21 -1.82 -9.64
N THR A 70 5.41 -1.24 -10.55
CA THR A 70 4.99 -1.91 -11.79
C THR A 70 6.18 -2.18 -12.70
N ALA A 71 7.11 -1.23 -12.84
CA ALA A 71 8.33 -1.45 -13.60
C ALA A 71 9.18 -2.60 -13.03
N ARG A 72 9.30 -2.68 -11.70
CA ARG A 72 10.00 -3.78 -11.01
C ARG A 72 9.30 -5.12 -11.21
N CYS A 73 7.97 -5.16 -11.12
CA CYS A 73 7.19 -6.37 -11.33
C CYS A 73 7.38 -6.93 -12.74
N VAL A 74 7.22 -6.07 -13.76
CA VAL A 74 7.39 -6.45 -15.18
C VAL A 74 8.84 -6.90 -15.45
N CYS A 75 9.83 -6.23 -14.88
CA CYS A 75 11.23 -6.63 -15.04
C CYS A 75 11.50 -8.04 -14.47
N ILE A 76 10.97 -8.34 -13.27
CA ILE A 76 11.13 -9.66 -12.64
C ILE A 76 10.43 -10.77 -13.42
N THR A 77 9.21 -10.53 -13.90
CA THR A 77 8.47 -11.52 -14.69
C THR A 77 9.13 -11.75 -16.05
N TRP A 78 9.65 -10.70 -16.68
CA TRP A 78 10.33 -10.81 -17.97
C TRP A 78 11.69 -11.52 -17.89
N ILE A 79 12.46 -11.32 -16.81
CA ILE A 79 13.71 -12.06 -16.58
C ILE A 79 13.44 -13.56 -16.40
N ARG A 80 12.38 -13.92 -15.67
CA ARG A 80 12.03 -15.33 -15.42
C ARG A 80 11.40 -16.04 -16.62
N GLY A 81 10.68 -15.31 -17.48
CA GLY A 81 10.13 -15.84 -18.72
C GLY A 81 11.17 -16.17 -19.79
N LYS A 82 12.42 -15.71 -19.64
CA LYS A 82 13.54 -16.03 -20.54
C LYS A 82 14.40 -17.22 -20.10
N THR A 83 14.13 -17.78 -18.91
CA THR A 83 14.89 -18.91 -18.35
C THR A 83 14.17 -20.25 -18.46
N CYS A 84 13.11 -20.33 -19.27
CA CYS A 84 12.46 -21.59 -19.67
C CYS A 84 12.52 -21.75 -21.18
#